data_AF-A0A4P9ZVP2-F1
#
_entry.id   AF-A0A4P9ZVP2-F1
#
_cell.length_a   1.000
_cell.length_b   1.000
_cell.length_c   1.000
_cell.angle_alpha   90.00
_cell.angle_beta   90.00
_cell.angle_gamma   90.00
#
_symmetry.space_group_name_H-M   'P 1'
#
loop_
_entity.id
_entity.type
_entity.pdbx_description
1 polymer ?
#
loop_
_entity_poly.entity_id
_entity_poly.type
_entity_poly.pdbx_seq_one_letter_code
_entity_poly.pdbx_strand_id
1 'polypeptide(L)'
;ELQLRNPLVDRSDMLRFQSLVTGKVLYEGQVVDYLRCFQAKVKLIKNDRGGVRMAYVTPQTRMVFRTVSARFMIFIQFSREMWQFLEDGTLYYERGLQYFLTDLFRKWGENGTKHLVTLVLFSRFVYTEEEHLQIEGVSWHPDLRFWYKDYYKVVADNVQASLLSSRTDPRALMGRHTYALHGNILEAINLALNSFERRHDSRDTLRISPKIVVVTPSAGVFDVGKSLLRLTTQRLIDANLRVDVVCLAPKPLHRAPVFRF
;
A
#
# COMPACT_ATOMS: atom_id res chain seq x y z
N GLU A 1 -20.26 -11.60 3.41
CA GLU A 1 -19.54 -10.35 3.07
C GLU A 1 -20.54 -9.25 2.82
N LEU A 2 -20.34 -8.13 3.52
CA LEU A 2 -21.17 -6.93 3.47
C LEU A 2 -20.36 -5.78 2.92
N GLN A 3 -20.90 -5.11 1.90
CA GLN A 3 -20.30 -3.95 1.27
C GLN A 3 -20.88 -2.68 1.87
N LEU A 4 -20.04 -1.90 2.55
CA LEU A 4 -20.40 -0.63 3.18
C LEU A 4 -20.33 0.49 2.15
N ARG A 5 -21.45 1.21 1.95
CA ARG A 5 -21.51 2.40 1.08
C ARG A 5 -21.05 3.67 1.79
N ASN A 6 -21.34 3.80 3.08
CA ASN A 6 -20.93 4.95 3.87
C ASN A 6 -19.62 4.66 4.63
N PRO A 7 -18.64 5.57 4.58
CA PRO A 7 -17.34 5.40 5.22
C PRO A 7 -17.34 5.53 6.76
N LEU A 8 -18.42 6.02 7.37
CA LEU A 8 -18.48 6.43 8.77
C LEU A 8 -18.88 5.31 9.73
N VAL A 9 -18.29 4.11 9.58
CA VAL A 9 -18.66 2.95 10.41
C VAL A 9 -17.48 2.55 11.29
N ASP A 10 -17.64 2.69 12.61
CA ASP A 10 -16.68 2.16 13.57
C ASP A 10 -16.91 0.65 13.82
N ARG A 11 -15.90 -0.05 14.35
CA ARG A 11 -16.02 -1.46 14.75
C ARG A 11 -17.14 -1.68 15.77
N SER A 12 -17.37 -0.70 16.65
CA SER A 12 -18.47 -0.72 17.61
C SER A 12 -19.83 -0.79 16.89
N ASP A 13 -19.98 -0.03 15.81
CA ASP A 13 -21.21 -0.04 15.00
C ASP A 13 -21.34 -1.32 14.18
N MET A 14 -20.24 -1.87 13.67
CA MET A 14 -20.22 -3.18 13.00
C MET A 14 -20.67 -4.31 13.93
N LEU A 15 -20.24 -4.28 15.20
CA LEU A 15 -20.65 -5.25 16.20
C LEU A 15 -22.15 -5.13 16.52
N ARG A 16 -22.64 -3.90 16.70
CA ARG A 16 -24.08 -3.65 16.94
C ARG A 16 -24.93 -4.05 15.74
N PHE A 17 -24.44 -3.82 14.53
CA PHE A 17 -25.07 -4.29 13.31
C PHE A 17 -25.16 -5.82 13.25
N GLN A 18 -24.10 -6.52 13.66
CA GLN A 18 -24.13 -7.99 13.75
C GLN A 18 -25.24 -8.45 14.70
N SER A 19 -25.38 -7.81 15.87
CA SER A 19 -26.48 -8.11 16.79
C SER A 19 -27.85 -7.82 16.18
N LEU A 20 -28.01 -6.73 15.41
CA LEU A 20 -29.28 -6.36 14.75
C LEU A 20 -29.76 -7.40 13.72
N VAL A 21 -28.80 -8.03 13.05
CA VAL A 21 -29.05 -8.93 11.92
C VAL A 21 -29.05 -10.41 12.35
N THR A 22 -28.52 -10.70 13.53
CA THR A 22 -28.64 -12.03 14.15
C THR A 22 -30.10 -12.40 14.33
N GLY A 23 -30.48 -13.61 13.92
CA GLY A 23 -31.85 -14.08 13.93
C GLY A 23 -32.68 -13.71 12.71
N LYS A 24 -32.09 -13.06 11.70
CA LYS A 24 -32.76 -12.68 10.43
C LYS A 24 -32.19 -13.46 9.24
N VAL A 25 -32.98 -13.56 8.19
CA VAL A 25 -32.53 -14.08 6.89
C VAL A 25 -31.93 -12.93 6.07
N LEU A 26 -30.74 -13.15 5.52
CA LEU A 26 -30.12 -12.27 4.54
C LEU A 26 -30.09 -12.93 3.17
N TYR A 27 -30.23 -12.12 2.12
CA TYR A 27 -30.06 -12.57 0.74
C TYR A 27 -29.10 -11.68 -0.03
N GLU A 28 -28.49 -12.24 -1.08
CA GLU A 28 -27.56 -11.55 -1.96
C GLU A 28 -28.21 -10.34 -2.63
N GLY A 29 -27.56 -9.18 -2.56
CA GLY A 29 -28.06 -7.92 -3.09
C GLY A 29 -28.91 -7.10 -2.11
N GLN A 30 -29.35 -7.68 -1.00
CA GLN A 30 -30.13 -6.98 0.02
C GLN A 30 -29.35 -5.79 0.59
N VAL A 31 -30.01 -4.63 0.69
CA VAL A 31 -29.48 -3.47 1.41
C VAL A 31 -30.12 -3.43 2.79
N VAL A 32 -29.29 -3.48 3.82
CA VAL A 32 -29.71 -3.42 5.22
C VAL A 32 -29.26 -2.09 5.80
N ASP A 33 -30.21 -1.34 6.36
CA ASP A 33 -29.96 -0.05 7.00
C ASP A 33 -29.79 -0.24 8.51
N TYR A 34 -28.78 0.41 9.08
CA TYR A 34 -28.55 0.47 10.52
C TYR A 34 -28.90 1.85 11.04
N LEU A 35 -30.09 2.01 11.61
CA LEU A 35 -30.53 3.22 12.32
C LEU A 35 -30.26 4.53 11.54
N ARG A 36 -30.31 4.50 10.20
CA ARG A 36 -29.89 5.61 9.30
C ARG A 36 -28.44 6.07 9.44
N CYS A 37 -27.62 5.41 10.25
CA CYS A 37 -26.19 5.70 10.39
C CYS A 37 -25.41 5.23 9.15
N PHE A 38 -25.67 3.99 8.70
CA PHE A 38 -25.04 3.45 7.50
C PHE A 38 -25.88 2.36 6.84
N GLN A 39 -25.58 2.14 5.56
CA GLN A 39 -26.16 1.09 4.73
C GLN A 39 -25.11 0.06 4.35
N ALA A 40 -25.44 -1.21 4.54
CA ALA A 40 -24.63 -2.35 4.14
C ALA A 40 -25.37 -3.17 3.07
N LYS A 41 -24.74 -3.37 1.92
CA LYS A 41 -25.25 -4.26 0.87
C LYS A 41 -24.66 -5.66 1.03
N VAL A 42 -25.48 -6.68 1.08
CA VAL A 42 -25.02 -8.08 1.08
C VAL A 42 -24.45 -8.40 -0.29
N LYS A 43 -23.14 -8.66 -0.36
CA LYS A 43 -22.45 -8.95 -1.63
C LYS A 43 -22.26 -10.44 -1.86
N LEU A 44 -21.95 -11.18 -0.80
CA LEU A 44 -21.62 -12.59 -0.91
C LEU A 44 -21.99 -13.30 0.39
N ILE A 45 -22.68 -14.43 0.29
CA ILE A 45 -22.93 -15.32 1.41
C ILE A 45 -22.28 -16.65 1.07
N LYS A 46 -21.54 -17.22 2.03
CA LYS A 46 -20.85 -18.50 1.87
C LYS A 46 -21.13 -19.39 3.07
N ASN A 47 -21.31 -20.67 2.81
CA ASN A 47 -21.26 -21.75 3.79
C ASN A 47 -20.08 -22.69 3.45
N ASP A 48 -19.92 -23.78 4.21
CA ASP A 48 -18.83 -24.75 4.00
C ASP A 48 -18.88 -25.44 2.63
N ARG A 49 -20.03 -25.42 1.94
CA ARG A 49 -20.24 -26.02 0.62
C ARG A 49 -20.09 -25.03 -0.53
N GLY A 50 -19.94 -23.73 -0.26
CA GLY A 50 -19.75 -22.70 -1.30
C GLY A 50 -20.66 -21.48 -1.13
N GLY A 51 -20.84 -20.75 -2.24
CA GLY A 51 -21.67 -19.55 -2.30
C GLY A 51 -23.16 -19.87 -2.29
N VAL A 52 -23.94 -19.15 -1.48
CA VAL A 52 -25.40 -19.29 -1.41
C VAL A 52 -26.08 -17.95 -1.63
N ARG A 53 -27.29 -17.97 -2.20
CA ARG A 53 -28.08 -16.75 -2.50
C ARG A 53 -28.79 -16.17 -1.28
N MET A 54 -29.10 -17.00 -0.28
CA MET A 54 -29.72 -16.58 0.97
C MET A 54 -29.25 -17.47 2.12
N ALA A 55 -29.23 -16.93 3.33
CA ALA A 55 -28.93 -17.68 4.54
C ALA A 55 -29.56 -17.04 5.78
N TYR A 56 -29.87 -17.89 6.76
CA TYR A 56 -30.26 -17.45 8.10
C TYR A 56 -29.00 -17.12 8.92
N VAL A 57 -28.97 -15.93 9.53
CA VAL A 57 -27.82 -15.46 10.31
C VAL A 57 -27.96 -15.92 11.76
N THR A 58 -27.01 -16.76 12.19
CA THR A 58 -26.87 -17.20 13.58
C THR A 58 -25.75 -16.43 14.29
N PRO A 59 -25.69 -16.46 15.65
CA PRO A 59 -24.58 -15.86 16.40
C PRO A 59 -23.18 -16.39 15.98
N GLN A 60 -23.10 -17.60 15.44
CA GLN A 60 -21.88 -18.24 14.97
C GLN A 60 -21.45 -17.74 13.58
N THR A 61 -22.33 -17.03 12.87
CA THR A 61 -22.06 -16.53 11.52
C THR A 61 -21.04 -15.39 11.57
N ARG A 62 -19.90 -15.58 10.91
CA ARG A 62 -18.86 -14.56 10.81
C ARG A 62 -19.19 -13.54 9.73
N MET A 63 -19.37 -12.28 10.12
CA MET A 63 -19.58 -11.17 9.19
C MET A 63 -18.24 -10.54 8.79
N VAL A 64 -18.08 -10.30 7.49
CA VAL A 64 -16.92 -9.60 6.93
C VAL A 64 -17.43 -8.34 6.27
N PHE A 65 -17.01 -7.19 6.79
CA PHE A 65 -17.33 -5.88 6.24
C PHE A 65 -16.21 -5.42 5.29
N ARG A 66 -16.61 -4.91 4.12
CA ARG A 66 -15.72 -4.34 3.11
C ARG A 66 -16.23 -2.96 2.71
N THR A 67 -15.36 -1.97 2.71
CA THR A 67 -15.71 -0.64 2.18
C THR A 67 -15.55 -0.62 0.66
N VAL A 68 -16.39 0.14 -0.03
CA VAL A 68 -16.25 0.36 -1.49
C VAL A 68 -15.05 1.26 -1.80
N SER A 69 -14.69 2.10 -0.84
CA SER A 69 -13.65 3.12 -0.96
C SER A 69 -12.52 2.86 0.04
N ALA A 70 -11.30 3.16 -0.40
CA ALA A 70 -10.05 2.97 0.33
C ALA A 70 -9.07 4.09 -0.07
N ARG A 71 -8.17 4.48 0.84
CA ARG A 71 -7.10 5.44 0.56
C ARG A 71 -5.84 4.63 0.32
N PHE A 72 -5.40 4.57 -0.93
CA PHE A 72 -4.20 3.87 -1.33
C PHE A 72 -3.02 4.84 -1.34
N MET A 73 -1.95 4.47 -0.66
CA MET A 73 -0.63 5.05 -0.86
C MET A 73 0.22 4.02 -1.58
N ILE A 74 0.47 4.27 -2.86
CA ILE A 74 1.22 3.37 -3.74
C ILE A 74 2.63 3.92 -3.86
N PHE A 75 3.60 3.16 -3.36
CA PHE A 75 5.01 3.44 -3.51
C PHE A 75 5.53 2.69 -4.72
N ILE A 76 6.30 3.36 -5.57
CA ILE A 76 6.98 2.73 -6.72
C ILE A 76 8.49 2.92 -6.53
N GLN A 77 9.19 1.80 -6.39
CA GLN A 77 10.63 1.79 -6.23
C GLN A 77 11.31 2.00 -7.58
N PHE A 78 12.16 3.02 -7.67
CA PHE A 78 13.09 3.18 -8.78
C PHE A 78 14.46 2.67 -8.33
N SER A 79 14.89 1.58 -8.96
CA SER A 79 16.18 0.94 -8.73
C SER A 79 16.79 0.52 -10.06
N ARG A 80 18.06 0.13 -10.07
CA ARG A 80 18.81 -0.20 -11.29
C ARG A 80 18.10 -1.20 -12.21
N GLU A 81 17.35 -2.13 -11.65
CA GLU A 81 16.60 -3.17 -12.36
C GLU A 81 15.43 -2.61 -13.21
N MET A 82 14.91 -1.42 -12.92
CA MET A 82 13.80 -0.82 -13.68
C MET A 82 14.11 -0.67 -15.19
N TRP A 83 15.39 -0.53 -15.53
CA TRP A 83 15.89 -0.37 -16.90
C TRP A 83 16.42 -1.68 -17.51
N GLN A 84 16.19 -2.82 -16.87
CA GLN A 84 16.53 -4.12 -17.43
C GLN A 84 15.35 -4.69 -18.24
N PHE A 85 15.68 -5.50 -19.25
CA PHE A 85 14.69 -6.24 -20.01
C PHE A 85 14.30 -7.53 -19.30
N LEU A 86 13.01 -7.83 -19.35
CA LEU A 86 12.44 -9.12 -18.97
C LEU A 86 12.56 -10.13 -20.12
N GLU A 87 12.22 -11.39 -19.85
CA GLU A 87 12.24 -12.49 -20.83
C GLU A 87 11.34 -12.22 -22.05
N ASP A 88 10.26 -11.45 -21.87
CA ASP A 88 9.32 -11.05 -22.92
C ASP A 88 9.81 -9.83 -23.74
N GLY A 89 10.99 -9.29 -23.42
CA GLY A 89 11.54 -8.11 -24.09
C GLY A 89 10.95 -6.78 -23.61
N THR A 90 10.08 -6.78 -22.59
CA THR A 90 9.56 -5.55 -21.98
C THR A 90 10.50 -5.05 -20.88
N LEU A 91 10.51 -3.75 -20.62
CA LEU A 91 11.23 -3.20 -19.48
C LEU A 91 10.44 -3.39 -18.18
N TYR A 92 11.13 -3.57 -17.06
CA TYR A 92 10.52 -3.58 -15.73
C TYR A 92 9.65 -2.34 -15.48
N TYR A 93 10.13 -1.18 -15.90
CA TYR A 93 9.41 0.09 -15.85
C TYR A 93 8.05 0.03 -16.57
N GLU A 94 8.02 -0.51 -17.80
CA GLU A 94 6.79 -0.64 -18.60
C GLU A 94 5.81 -1.58 -17.91
N ARG A 95 6.31 -2.74 -17.45
CA ARG A 95 5.50 -3.72 -16.72
C ARG A 95 4.86 -3.16 -15.46
N GLY A 96 5.62 -2.39 -14.68
CA GLY A 96 5.15 -1.79 -13.43
C GLY A 96 4.19 -0.63 -13.63
N LEU A 97 4.55 0.35 -14.47
CA LEU A 97 3.75 1.57 -14.62
C LEU A 97 2.66 1.45 -15.68
N GLN A 98 2.99 0.91 -16.86
CA GLN A 98 2.07 0.91 -17.99
C GLN A 98 1.08 -0.25 -17.92
N TYR A 99 1.54 -1.46 -17.59
CA TYR A 99 0.66 -2.62 -17.54
C TYR A 99 -0.04 -2.74 -16.18
N PHE A 100 0.71 -2.86 -15.08
CA PHE A 100 0.12 -3.13 -13.77
C PHE A 100 -0.80 -2.02 -13.26
N LEU A 101 -0.37 -0.75 -13.27
CA LEU A 101 -1.22 0.34 -12.76
C LEU A 101 -2.44 0.57 -13.65
N THR A 102 -2.29 0.50 -14.98
CA THR A 102 -3.43 0.67 -15.90
C THR A 102 -4.46 -0.44 -15.70
N ASP A 103 -4.04 -1.69 -15.57
CA ASP A 103 -4.95 -2.80 -15.29
C ASP A 103 -5.61 -2.68 -13.91
N LEU A 104 -4.87 -2.20 -12.92
CA LEU A 104 -5.41 -1.94 -11.58
C LEU A 104 -6.53 -0.89 -11.64
N PHE A 105 -6.27 0.26 -12.25
CA PHE A 105 -7.23 1.35 -12.37
C PHE A 105 -8.42 0.98 -13.25
N ARG A 106 -8.20 0.21 -14.32
CA ARG A 106 -9.28 -0.35 -15.15
C ARG A 106 -10.21 -1.24 -14.33
N LYS A 107 -9.66 -2.20 -13.58
CA LYS A 107 -10.45 -3.08 -12.69
C LYS A 107 -11.19 -2.30 -11.60
N TRP A 108 -10.60 -1.22 -11.08
CA TRP A 108 -11.29 -0.34 -10.13
C TRP A 108 -12.46 0.41 -10.79
N GLY A 109 -12.30 0.84 -12.04
CA GLY A 109 -13.38 1.44 -12.84
C GLY A 109 -14.52 0.47 -13.10
N GLU A 110 -14.21 -0.76 -13.55
CA GLU A 110 -15.20 -1.82 -13.81
C GLU A 110 -16.00 -2.20 -12.54
N ASN A 111 -15.35 -2.16 -11.37
CA ASN A 111 -16.00 -2.44 -10.08
C ASN A 111 -16.72 -1.23 -9.47
N GLY A 112 -16.70 -0.06 -10.12
CA GLY A 112 -17.34 1.16 -9.63
C GLY A 112 -16.78 1.67 -8.30
N THR A 113 -15.52 1.37 -7.99
CA THR A 113 -14.89 1.74 -6.72
C THR A 113 -14.28 3.13 -6.80
N LYS A 114 -14.49 3.96 -5.77
CA LYS A 114 -13.91 5.29 -5.67
C LYS A 114 -12.78 5.28 -4.64
N HIS A 115 -11.54 5.33 -5.10
CA HIS A 115 -10.36 5.27 -4.25
C HIS A 115 -9.63 6.62 -4.25
N LEU A 116 -9.08 6.99 -3.09
CA LEU A 116 -8.14 8.11 -3.00
C LEU A 116 -6.73 7.54 -3.18
N VAL A 117 -6.05 7.92 -4.25
CA VAL A 117 -4.71 7.39 -4.58
C VAL A 117 -3.66 8.45 -4.38
N THR A 118 -2.61 8.15 -3.64
CA THR A 118 -1.37 8.94 -3.58
C THR A 118 -0.25 8.08 -4.17
N LEU A 119 0.41 8.57 -5.21
CA LEU A 119 1.52 7.91 -5.88
C LEU A 119 2.84 8.54 -5.43
N VAL A 120 3.72 7.73 -4.84
CA VAL A 120 5.03 8.15 -4.35
C VAL A 120 6.12 7.33 -5.02
N LEU A 121 7.02 8.00 -5.73
CA LEU A 121 8.25 7.38 -6.20
C LEU A 121 9.28 7.43 -5.09
N PHE A 122 10.02 6.34 -4.92
CA PHE A 122 11.15 6.32 -4.00
C PHE A 122 12.35 5.62 -4.62
N SER A 123 13.54 6.14 -4.36
CA SER A 123 14.81 5.62 -4.88
C SER A 123 15.92 5.90 -3.89
N ARG A 124 16.90 5.01 -3.82
CA ARG A 124 18.17 5.25 -3.13
C ARG A 124 19.27 5.42 -4.17
N PHE A 125 19.95 6.56 -4.10
CA PHE A 125 21.12 6.85 -4.91
C PHE A 125 22.38 6.61 -4.11
N VAL A 126 23.40 6.05 -4.76
CA VAL A 126 24.74 5.85 -4.22
C VAL A 126 25.75 6.74 -4.90
N TYR A 127 26.71 7.19 -4.10
CA TYR A 127 27.73 8.15 -4.49
C TYR A 127 29.12 7.60 -4.17
N THR A 128 30.09 7.98 -4.98
CA THR A 128 31.51 7.75 -4.71
C THR A 128 32.03 8.68 -3.62
N GLU A 129 33.24 8.42 -3.13
CA GLU A 129 33.90 9.28 -2.13
C GLU A 129 34.14 10.70 -2.64
N GLU A 130 34.30 10.91 -3.94
CA GLU A 130 34.45 12.25 -4.52
C GLU A 130 33.09 12.94 -4.70
N GLU A 131 32.08 12.19 -5.15
CA GLU A 131 30.73 12.70 -5.42
C GLU A 131 30.02 13.13 -4.14
N HIS A 132 30.18 12.40 -3.03
CA HIS A 132 29.46 12.72 -1.79
C HIS A 132 29.88 14.07 -1.20
N LEU A 133 31.13 14.51 -1.41
CA LEU A 133 31.63 15.80 -0.93
C LEU A 133 30.90 17.00 -1.58
N GLN A 134 30.30 16.77 -2.76
CA GLN A 134 29.58 17.80 -3.51
C GLN A 134 28.09 17.85 -3.17
N ILE A 135 27.60 16.93 -2.32
CA ILE A 135 26.18 16.72 -2.08
C ILE A 135 25.92 16.76 -0.58
N GLU A 136 25.06 17.68 -0.15
CA GLU A 136 24.68 17.77 1.26
C GLU A 136 23.69 16.65 1.66
N GLY A 137 23.79 16.19 2.91
CA GLY A 137 22.83 15.25 3.51
C GLY A 137 22.97 13.80 3.04
N VAL A 138 24.15 13.40 2.58
CA VAL A 138 24.47 12.00 2.25
C VAL A 138 24.78 11.22 3.54
N SER A 139 24.26 10.01 3.64
CA SER A 139 24.46 9.11 4.79
C SER A 139 25.42 7.99 4.44
N TRP A 140 26.20 7.52 5.42
CA TRP A 140 27.08 6.36 5.24
C TRP A 140 26.35 5.06 5.59
N HIS A 141 26.40 4.08 4.70
CA HIS A 141 25.93 2.73 4.99
C HIS A 141 27.10 1.88 5.53
N PRO A 142 27.12 1.49 6.82
CA PRO A 142 28.25 0.77 7.41
C PRO A 142 28.44 -0.62 6.79
N ASP A 143 27.37 -1.38 6.57
CA ASP A 143 27.48 -2.78 6.11
C ASP A 143 27.88 -2.89 4.64
N LEU A 144 27.28 -2.08 3.78
CA LEU A 144 27.51 -2.10 2.33
C LEU A 144 28.62 -1.14 1.88
N ARG A 145 29.18 -0.35 2.81
CA ARG A 145 30.30 0.59 2.61
C ARG A 145 30.12 1.54 1.42
N PHE A 146 28.97 2.19 1.35
CA PHE A 146 28.72 3.24 0.38
C PHE A 146 28.04 4.45 1.00
N TRP A 147 28.26 5.60 0.38
CA TRP A 147 27.53 6.83 0.66
C TRP A 147 26.20 6.81 -0.12
N TYR A 148 25.09 7.08 0.54
CA TYR A 148 23.77 7.05 -0.08
C TYR A 148 22.87 8.21 0.34
N LYS A 149 21.89 8.49 -0.50
CA LYS A 149 20.81 9.43 -0.20
C LYS A 149 19.49 8.91 -0.76
N ASP A 150 18.46 8.98 0.07
CA ASP A 150 17.12 8.52 -0.26
C ASP A 150 16.28 9.68 -0.82
N TYR A 151 15.58 9.41 -1.92
CA TYR A 151 14.73 10.35 -2.61
C TYR A 151 13.31 9.85 -2.62
N TYR A 152 12.38 10.76 -2.33
CA TYR A 152 10.94 10.54 -2.38
C TYR A 152 10.31 11.64 -3.22
N LYS A 153 9.51 11.29 -4.21
CA LYS A 153 8.80 12.25 -5.06
C LYS A 153 7.34 11.85 -5.16
N VAL A 154 6.45 12.74 -4.72
CA VAL A 154 5.01 12.55 -4.90
C VAL A 154 4.65 12.92 -6.33
N VAL A 155 4.14 11.95 -7.10
CA VAL A 155 3.76 12.14 -8.51
C VAL A 155 2.30 12.53 -8.63
N ALA A 156 1.45 11.97 -7.77
CA ALA A 156 0.04 12.31 -7.70
C ALA A 156 -0.39 12.32 -6.24
N ASP A 157 -1.06 13.39 -5.82
CA ASP A 157 -1.79 13.45 -4.56
C ASP A 157 -3.18 14.02 -4.82
N ASN A 158 -4.18 13.62 -4.03
CA ASN A 158 -5.57 14.06 -4.20
C ASN A 158 -5.80 15.53 -3.78
N VAL A 159 -4.73 16.32 -3.67
CA VAL A 159 -4.71 17.77 -3.42
C VAL A 159 -3.59 18.35 -4.29
N GLN A 160 -3.82 19.54 -4.87
CA GLN A 160 -2.92 20.25 -5.78
C GLN A 160 -1.44 20.03 -5.43
N ALA A 161 -0.70 19.42 -6.36
CA ALA A 161 0.72 19.13 -6.27
C ALA A 161 1.56 20.43 -6.30
N SER A 162 1.47 21.25 -5.25
CA SER A 162 2.20 22.52 -5.15
C SER A 162 3.11 22.62 -3.91
N LEU A 163 3.09 21.64 -2.98
CA LEU A 163 3.85 21.73 -1.72
C LEU A 163 5.05 20.77 -1.57
N LEU A 164 5.34 19.94 -2.57
CA LEU A 164 6.52 19.06 -2.57
C LEU A 164 7.33 19.12 -3.87
N SER A 165 7.28 20.24 -4.59
CA SER A 165 8.42 20.66 -5.40
C SER A 165 9.52 21.16 -4.45
N SER A 166 10.05 20.27 -3.59
CA SER A 166 11.38 20.55 -3.05
C SER A 166 12.26 20.71 -4.27
N ARG A 167 12.91 21.86 -4.42
CA ARG A 167 13.96 22.08 -5.41
C ARG A 167 14.88 20.87 -5.32
N THR A 168 14.72 19.93 -6.24
CA THR A 168 15.56 18.75 -6.30
C THR A 168 16.79 19.30 -6.98
N ASP A 169 17.80 19.60 -6.18
CA ASP A 169 19.06 20.09 -6.68
C ASP A 169 19.53 19.07 -7.73
N PRO A 170 19.64 19.43 -9.02
CA PRO A 170 19.90 18.46 -10.09
C PRO A 170 21.22 17.70 -9.85
N ARG A 171 22.15 18.32 -9.12
CA ARG A 171 23.40 17.69 -8.66
C ARG A 171 23.17 16.50 -7.75
N ALA A 172 22.11 16.54 -6.97
CA ALA A 172 21.74 15.48 -6.05
C ALA A 172 21.28 14.21 -6.82
N LEU A 173 20.86 14.33 -8.08
CA LEU A 173 20.53 13.19 -8.95
C LEU A 173 21.73 12.64 -9.75
N MET A 174 22.95 13.17 -9.56
CA MET A 174 24.14 12.67 -10.25
C MET A 174 24.60 11.27 -9.80
N GLY A 175 24.06 10.76 -8.68
CA GLY A 175 24.40 9.43 -8.17
C GLY A 175 23.89 8.30 -9.06
N ARG A 176 24.31 7.08 -8.75
CA ARG A 176 23.81 5.86 -9.42
C ARG A 176 22.65 5.26 -8.63
N HIS A 177 21.64 4.73 -9.31
CA HIS A 177 20.60 3.96 -8.63
C HIS A 177 21.18 2.71 -7.96
N THR A 178 20.74 2.45 -6.74
CA THR A 178 20.98 1.18 -6.05
C THR A 178 20.18 0.04 -6.68
N TYR A 179 20.61 -1.20 -6.39
CA TYR A 179 19.80 -2.39 -6.62
C TYR A 179 18.58 -2.42 -5.71
N ALA A 180 17.49 -3.03 -6.17
CA ALA A 180 16.25 -3.13 -5.41
C ALA A 180 16.44 -3.83 -4.06
N LEU A 181 17.38 -4.79 -4.01
CA LEU A 181 17.81 -5.53 -2.82
C LEU A 181 18.26 -4.61 -1.68
N HIS A 182 19.02 -3.55 -1.99
CA HIS A 182 19.58 -2.60 -1.00
C HIS A 182 18.75 -1.32 -0.89
N GLY A 183 17.50 -1.37 -1.34
CA GLY A 183 16.60 -0.23 -1.37
C GLY A 183 16.06 0.17 0.00
N ASN A 184 15.50 1.36 0.05
CA ASN A 184 14.92 2.01 1.23
C ASN A 184 13.43 1.66 1.45
N ILE A 185 13.08 0.37 1.31
CA ILE A 185 11.68 -0.08 1.36
C ILE A 185 11.04 0.11 2.74
N LEU A 186 11.76 -0.15 3.82
CA LEU A 186 11.22 -0.01 5.19
C LEU A 186 11.07 1.46 5.58
N GLU A 187 11.99 2.30 5.14
CA GLU A 187 11.95 3.74 5.29
C GLU A 187 10.75 4.32 4.55
N ALA A 188 10.47 3.87 3.32
CA ALA A 188 9.27 4.24 2.58
C ALA A 188 7.97 3.82 3.30
N ILE A 189 7.92 2.62 3.86
CA ILE A 189 6.78 2.16 4.66
C ILE A 189 6.61 3.01 5.92
N ASN A 190 7.70 3.33 6.63
CA ASN A 190 7.64 4.19 7.81
C ASN A 190 7.21 5.62 7.47
N LEU A 191 7.60 6.15 6.30
CA LEU A 191 7.11 7.43 5.80
C LEU A 191 5.58 7.40 5.58
N ALA A 192 5.07 6.30 5.03
CA ALA A 192 3.63 6.08 4.89
C ALA A 192 2.91 6.06 6.24
N LEU A 193 3.47 5.33 7.22
CA LEU A 193 2.93 5.24 8.57
C LEU A 193 2.89 6.61 9.25
N ASN A 194 3.94 7.42 9.12
CA ASN A 194 3.96 8.80 9.60
C ASN A 194 2.84 9.66 8.99
N SER A 195 2.62 9.53 7.67
CA SER A 195 1.51 10.23 6.99
C SER A 195 0.15 9.82 7.54
N PHE A 196 -0.01 8.54 7.89
CA PHE A 196 -1.26 8.02 8.41
C PHE A 196 -1.47 8.24 9.91
N GLU A 197 -0.43 8.41 10.71
CA GLU A 197 -0.54 8.70 12.15
C GLU A 197 -1.01 10.12 12.43
N ARG A 198 -0.68 11.08 11.54
CA ARG A 198 -1.21 12.46 11.58
C ARG A 198 -2.71 12.55 11.25
N ARG A 199 -3.43 11.42 11.30
CA ARG A 199 -4.88 11.28 11.03
C ARG A 199 -5.77 12.14 11.94
N HIS A 200 -5.26 12.66 13.04
CA HIS A 200 -6.05 13.44 13.99
C HIS A 200 -6.40 14.87 13.53
N ASP A 201 -5.68 15.43 12.55
CA ASP A 201 -5.82 16.86 12.21
C ASP A 201 -6.80 17.18 11.07
N SER A 202 -7.30 16.17 10.34
CA SER A 202 -8.19 16.41 9.18
C SER A 202 -9.49 15.61 9.26
N ARG A 203 -10.59 16.34 9.50
CA ARG A 203 -11.96 15.81 9.66
C ARG A 203 -12.49 15.01 8.47
N ASP A 204 -11.89 15.15 7.28
CA ASP A 204 -12.27 14.44 6.06
C ASP A 204 -11.49 13.12 5.84
N THR A 205 -10.26 13.02 6.37
CA THR A 205 -9.32 11.92 6.09
C THR A 205 -9.40 10.77 7.09
N LEU A 206 -10.14 10.95 8.20
CA LEU A 206 -10.47 9.91 9.19
C LEU A 206 -11.32 8.76 8.61
N ARG A 207 -11.86 8.92 7.41
CA ARG A 207 -13.07 8.23 6.96
C ARG A 207 -12.81 7.03 6.04
N ILE A 208 -11.58 6.77 5.63
CA ILE A 208 -11.31 5.74 4.62
C ILE A 208 -10.17 4.83 5.07
N SER A 209 -10.34 3.51 4.98
CA SER A 209 -9.31 2.52 5.32
C SER A 209 -8.03 2.77 4.52
N PRO A 210 -6.89 3.09 5.17
CA PRO A 210 -5.64 3.28 4.47
C PRO A 210 -5.05 1.94 4.05
N LYS A 211 -4.44 1.91 2.87
CA LYS A 211 -3.78 0.76 2.26
C LYS A 211 -2.42 1.21 1.75
N ILE A 212 -1.38 0.44 2.06
CA ILE A 212 -0.03 0.67 1.56
C ILE A 212 0.23 -0.41 0.52
N VAL A 213 0.59 0.02 -0.69
CA VAL A 213 1.05 -0.87 -1.75
C VAL A 213 2.46 -0.45 -2.12
N VAL A 214 3.40 -1.39 -2.18
CA VAL A 214 4.78 -1.13 -2.61
C VAL A 214 5.02 -1.93 -3.89
N VAL A 215 5.29 -1.24 -4.98
CA VAL A 215 5.67 -1.82 -6.27
C VAL A 215 7.19 -1.75 -6.38
N THR A 216 7.82 -2.89 -6.61
CA THR A 216 9.28 -3.04 -6.61
C THR A 216 9.74 -3.97 -7.73
N PRO A 217 10.85 -3.69 -8.40
CA PRO A 217 11.41 -4.58 -9.41
C PRO A 217 12.23 -5.73 -8.78
N SER A 218 12.26 -5.86 -7.46
CA SER A 218 12.89 -6.98 -6.76
C SER A 218 12.11 -8.29 -6.96
N ALA A 219 12.79 -9.43 -6.80
CA ALA A 219 12.19 -10.75 -6.62
C ALA A 219 11.60 -10.96 -5.21
N GLY A 220 11.55 -9.91 -4.39
CA GLY A 220 11.01 -9.94 -3.03
C GLY A 220 12.04 -10.24 -1.96
N VAL A 221 13.34 -10.08 -2.25
CA VAL A 221 14.41 -10.15 -1.26
C VAL A 221 14.93 -8.73 -0.99
N PHE A 222 15.07 -8.38 0.29
CA PHE A 222 15.53 -7.06 0.72
C PHE A 222 16.53 -7.19 1.87
N ASP A 223 17.63 -6.43 1.79
CA ASP A 223 18.61 -6.28 2.86
C ASP A 223 18.23 -5.09 3.72
N VAL A 224 17.99 -5.33 5.01
CA VAL A 224 17.46 -4.33 5.92
C VAL A 224 18.09 -4.44 7.31
N GLY A 225 18.24 -3.31 7.99
CA GLY A 225 18.68 -3.31 9.38
C GLY A 225 17.66 -3.97 10.31
N LYS A 226 18.12 -4.91 11.15
CA LYS A 226 17.26 -5.63 12.12
C LYS A 226 16.47 -4.69 13.04
N SER A 227 17.08 -3.59 13.48
CA SER A 227 16.46 -2.58 14.34
C SER A 227 15.28 -1.88 13.64
N LEU A 228 15.48 -1.48 12.38
CA LEU A 228 14.46 -0.84 11.55
C LEU A 228 13.30 -1.80 11.25
N LEU A 229 13.60 -3.05 10.89
CA LEU A 229 12.59 -4.08 10.64
C LEU A 229 11.72 -4.30 11.87
N ARG A 230 12.32 -4.41 13.06
CA ARG A 230 11.59 -4.57 14.32
C ARG A 230 10.68 -3.38 14.61
N LEU A 231 11.19 -2.15 14.44
CA LEU A 231 10.42 -0.93 14.62
C LEU A 231 9.24 -0.86 13.65
N THR A 232 9.47 -1.07 12.36
CA THR A 232 8.41 -1.05 11.34
C THR A 232 7.35 -2.13 11.60
N THR A 233 7.77 -3.32 12.02
CA THR A 233 6.85 -4.42 12.36
C THR A 233 5.94 -4.02 13.52
N GLN A 234 6.50 -3.45 14.60
CA GLN A 234 5.73 -2.98 15.74
C GLN A 234 4.74 -1.89 15.31
N ARG A 235 5.17 -0.88 14.54
CA ARG A 235 4.29 0.18 14.05
C ARG A 235 3.17 -0.31 13.14
N LEU A 236 3.44 -1.33 12.30
CA LEU A 236 2.41 -1.96 11.46
C LEU A 236 1.36 -2.70 12.30
N ILE A 237 1.79 -3.38 13.37
CA ILE A 237 0.90 -4.06 14.31
C ILE A 237 0.04 -3.04 15.06
N ASP A 238 0.67 -1.98 15.60
CA ASP A 238 -0.01 -0.93 16.37
C ASP A 238 -1.03 -0.17 15.52
N ALA A 239 -0.68 0.15 14.28
CA ALA A 239 -1.59 0.79 13.33
C ALA A 239 -2.64 -0.18 12.74
N ASN A 240 -2.48 -1.50 12.97
CA ASN A 240 -3.25 -2.58 12.36
C ASN A 240 -3.37 -2.41 10.83
N LEU A 241 -2.25 -2.08 10.19
CA LEU A 241 -2.14 -1.91 8.75
C LEU A 241 -1.43 -3.10 8.13
N ARG A 242 -1.78 -3.36 6.87
CA ARG A 242 -1.10 -4.34 6.02
C ARG A 242 -0.42 -3.60 4.88
N VAL A 243 0.72 -4.13 4.47
CA VAL A 243 1.48 -3.66 3.31
C VAL A 243 1.41 -4.76 2.26
N ASP A 244 0.96 -4.40 1.06
CA ASP A 244 0.95 -5.30 -0.08
C ASP A 244 2.19 -5.01 -0.94
N VAL A 245 3.10 -5.98 -1.05
CA VAL A 245 4.32 -5.84 -1.86
C VAL A 245 4.10 -6.54 -3.21
N VAL A 246 4.20 -5.76 -4.28
CA VAL A 246 4.07 -6.20 -5.67
C VAL A 246 5.46 -6.27 -6.29
N CYS A 247 5.96 -7.47 -6.46
CA CYS A 247 7.24 -7.75 -7.10
C CYS A 247 7.05 -7.87 -8.61
N LEU A 248 7.79 -7.08 -9.40
CA LEU A 248 7.75 -7.14 -10.86
C LEU A 248 8.65 -8.24 -11.43
N ALA A 249 9.64 -8.69 -10.68
CA ALA A 249 10.53 -9.77 -11.10
C ALA A 249 9.82 -11.12 -11.12
N PRO A 250 10.33 -12.10 -11.90
CA PRO A 250 9.81 -13.44 -11.92
C PRO A 250 9.67 -14.02 -10.52
N LYS A 251 8.60 -14.80 -10.31
CA LYS A 251 8.30 -15.39 -9.02
C LYS A 251 9.46 -16.28 -8.57
N PRO A 252 10.07 -16.03 -7.40
CA PRO A 252 11.17 -16.85 -6.93
C PRO A 252 10.68 -18.23 -6.44
N LEU A 253 11.62 -19.16 -6.28
CA LEU A 253 11.36 -20.51 -5.73
C LEU A 253 11.10 -20.53 -4.22
N HIS A 254 11.40 -19.43 -3.52
CA HIS A 254 11.14 -19.28 -2.09
C HIS A 254 9.85 -18.47 -1.82
N ARG A 255 9.40 -18.43 -0.57
CA ARG A 255 8.25 -17.59 -0.17
C ARG A 255 8.70 -16.14 0.00
N ALA A 256 8.32 -15.27 -0.92
CA ALA A 256 8.54 -13.83 -0.85
C ALA A 256 7.39 -13.10 -0.10
N PRO A 257 7.66 -11.92 0.52
CA PRO A 257 8.95 -11.25 0.63
C PRO A 257 9.84 -11.80 1.78
N VAL A 258 11.16 -11.73 1.62
CA VAL A 258 12.19 -12.11 2.59
C VAL A 258 13.05 -10.90 2.93
N PHE A 259 13.23 -10.66 4.23
CA PHE A 259 14.11 -9.62 4.75
C PHE A 259 15.36 -10.25 5.37
N ARG A 260 16.54 -9.95 4.82
CA ARG A 260 17.85 -10.38 5.32
C ARG A 260 18.46 -9.24 6.15
N PHE A 261 19.10 -9.59 7.27
CA PHE A 261 19.72 -8.67 8.22
C PHE A 261 20.99 -9.28 8.82
#